data_AF-A0A4R5TY90-F1
#
_entry.id   AF-A0A4R5TY90-F1
#
_cell.length_a   1.000
_cell.length_b   1.000
_cell.length_c   1.000
_cell.angle_alpha   90.00
_cell.angle_beta   90.00
_cell.angle_gamma   90.00
#
_symmetry.space_group_name_H-M   'P 1'
#
loop_
_entity.id
_entity.type
_entity.pdbx_description
1 polymer ?
#
loop_
_entity_poly.entity_id
_entity_poly.type
_entity_poly.pdbx_seq_one_letter_code
_entity_poly.pdbx_strand_id
1 'polypeptide(L)'
;MSGMRDAIAPGFGERFALNSTWGLAGLGAFCAIAVVKQGSLFSFIAVLLVLFLSHWFRRRAMHDQQRRNEAMEDERDSAIASRGDRAFRVTASIGIVALALALAIPAMRGPLLEVALRLPGVLLLALIAANLVGHVVVAHAYVRERR
;
A
#
# COMPACT_ATOMS: atom_id res chain seq x y z
N MET A 1 -13.06 -39.79 14.15
CA MET A 1 -13.31 -38.40 13.71
C MET A 1 -12.01 -37.60 13.86
N SER A 2 -11.08 -37.73 12.91
CA SER A 2 -9.86 -36.92 12.86
C SER A 2 -9.97 -36.02 11.64
N GLY A 3 -10.79 -34.98 11.76
CA GLY A 3 -10.84 -33.88 10.81
C GLY A 3 -9.70 -32.92 11.14
N MET A 4 -8.46 -33.38 10.96
CA MET A 4 -7.32 -32.49 10.91
C MET A 4 -7.51 -31.66 9.65
N ARG A 5 -8.10 -30.47 9.82
CA ARG A 5 -8.14 -29.46 8.77
C ARG A 5 -6.68 -29.22 8.40
N ASP A 6 -6.25 -29.77 7.28
CA ASP A 6 -5.03 -29.32 6.63
C ASP A 6 -5.23 -27.83 6.38
N ALA A 7 -4.72 -27.01 7.30
CA ALA A 7 -4.69 -25.58 7.14
C ALA A 7 -3.73 -25.33 5.98
N ILE A 8 -4.28 -25.34 4.76
CA ILE A 8 -3.55 -25.08 3.52
C ILE A 8 -2.67 -23.86 3.81
N ALA A 9 -1.34 -24.01 3.79
CA ALA A 9 -0.46 -22.92 4.16
C ALA A 9 -0.78 -21.68 3.28
N PRO A 10 -0.75 -20.45 3.83
CA PRO A 10 -0.98 -19.24 3.05
C PRO A 10 -0.02 -19.20 1.86
N GLY A 11 -0.52 -18.99 0.65
CA GLY A 11 0.29 -18.93 -0.57
C GLY A 11 1.25 -17.73 -0.54
N PHE A 12 2.26 -17.70 -1.42
CA PHE A 12 3.22 -16.60 -1.46
C PHE A 12 2.52 -15.23 -1.60
N GLY A 13 1.57 -15.10 -2.54
CA GLY A 13 0.82 -13.87 -2.79
C GLY A 13 0.04 -13.36 -1.56
N GLU A 14 -0.57 -14.27 -0.80
CA GLU A 14 -1.30 -13.95 0.43
C GLU A 14 -0.36 -13.45 1.54
N ARG A 15 0.72 -14.19 1.83
CA ARG A 15 1.72 -13.77 2.84
C ARG A 15 2.35 -12.43 2.46
N PHE A 16 2.67 -12.26 1.19
CA PHE A 16 3.25 -11.03 0.65
C PHE A 16 2.28 -9.85 0.79
N ALA A 17 0.99 -10.03 0.48
CA ALA A 17 -0.02 -8.98 0.64
C ALA A 17 -0.24 -8.60 2.11
N LEU A 18 -0.26 -9.57 3.02
CA LEU A 18 -0.37 -9.34 4.46
C LEU A 18 0.85 -8.58 5.01
N ASN A 19 2.06 -9.01 4.67
CA ASN A 19 3.29 -8.33 5.10
C ASN A 19 3.37 -6.90 4.54
N SER A 20 2.97 -6.71 3.27
CA SER A 20 2.92 -5.39 2.64
C SER A 20 1.91 -4.48 3.33
N THR A 21 0.76 -5.02 3.78
CA THR A 21 -0.26 -4.27 4.52
C THR A 21 0.31 -3.70 5.82
N TRP A 22 0.96 -4.53 6.64
CA TRP A 22 1.57 -4.06 7.89
C TRP A 22 2.70 -3.07 7.66
N GLY A 23 3.56 -3.33 6.67
CA GLY A 23 4.64 -2.41 6.30
C GLY A 23 4.12 -1.03 5.88
N LEU A 24 3.07 -0.99 5.05
CA LEU A 24 2.47 0.26 4.60
C LEU A 24 1.69 0.98 5.71
N ALA A 25 1.02 0.25 6.60
CA ALA A 25 0.36 0.84 7.76
C ALA A 25 1.38 1.54 8.68
N GLY A 26 2.49 0.87 8.99
CA GLY A 26 3.59 1.45 9.78
C GLY A 26 4.23 2.66 9.08
N LEU A 27 4.50 2.55 7.78
CA LEU A 27 5.06 3.65 6.99
C LEU A 27 4.11 4.85 6.89
N GLY A 28 2.80 4.61 6.78
CA GLY A 28 1.77 5.63 6.78
C GLY A 28 1.70 6.38 8.11
N ALA A 29 1.73 5.66 9.23
CA ALA A 29 1.77 6.26 10.56
C ALA A 29 3.03 7.11 10.76
N PHE A 30 4.20 6.59 10.34
CA PHE A 30 5.46 7.33 10.38
C PHE A 30 5.39 8.60 9.51
N CYS A 31 4.87 8.52 8.29
CA CYS A 31 4.71 9.66 7.39
C CYS A 31 3.77 10.73 7.99
N ALA A 32 2.62 10.32 8.54
CA ALA A 32 1.66 11.24 9.16
C ALA A 32 2.29 12.02 10.33
N ILE A 33 3.08 11.35 11.17
CA ILE A 33 3.69 11.99 12.34
C ILE A 33 4.93 12.79 11.94
N ALA A 34 5.90 12.15 11.29
CA ALA A 34 7.23 12.72 11.10
C ALA A 34 7.30 13.69 9.92
N VAL A 35 6.45 13.52 8.90
CA VAL A 35 6.42 14.39 7.72
C VAL A 35 5.28 15.39 7.82
N VAL A 36 4.03 14.93 7.91
CA VAL A 36 2.86 15.81 7.82
C VAL A 36 2.74 16.72 9.05
N LYS A 37 2.88 16.15 10.25
CA LYS A 37 2.77 16.92 11.50
C LYS A 37 4.05 17.70 11.80
N GLN A 38 5.22 17.07 11.70
CA GLN A 38 6.51 17.68 12.11
C GLN A 38 7.27 18.41 11.00
N GLY A 39 7.00 18.15 9.72
CA GLY A 39 7.70 18.81 8.62
C GLY A 39 9.17 18.41 8.46
N SER A 40 9.58 17.21 8.89
CA SER A 40 10.98 16.78 8.83
C SER A 40 11.41 16.35 7.42
N LEU A 41 12.42 17.02 6.86
CA LEU A 41 13.01 16.69 5.56
C LEU A 41 13.69 15.33 5.56
N PHE A 42 14.42 15.01 6.63
CA PHE A 42 15.05 13.71 6.77
C PHE A 42 14.01 12.58 6.73
N SER A 43 12.92 12.74 7.48
CA SER A 43 11.84 11.76 7.51
C SER A 43 11.14 11.64 6.16
N PHE A 44 10.98 12.74 5.43
CA PHE A 44 10.41 12.72 4.09
C PHE A 44 11.29 11.92 3.11
N ILE A 45 12.60 12.19 3.08
CA ILE A 45 13.56 11.45 2.24
C ILE A 45 13.58 9.97 2.64
N ALA A 46 13.55 9.66 3.94
CA ALA A 46 13.50 8.28 4.42
C ALA A 46 12.26 7.54 3.91
N VAL A 47 11.06 8.15 3.95
CA VAL A 47 9.84 7.53 3.39
C VAL A 47 9.98 7.30 1.89
N LEU A 48 10.52 8.26 1.13
CA LEU A 48 10.75 8.09 -0.31
C LEU A 48 11.72 6.93 -0.60
N LEU A 49 12.82 6.85 0.13
CA LEU A 49 13.79 5.76 0.00
C LEU A 49 13.16 4.40 0.35
N VAL A 50 12.37 4.33 1.42
CA VAL A 50 11.67 3.10 1.80
C VAL A 50 10.69 2.69 0.70
N LEU A 51 9.91 3.61 0.13
CA LEU A 51 9.00 3.28 -0.98
C LEU A 51 9.75 2.82 -2.22
N PHE A 52 10.85 3.48 -2.56
CA PHE A 52 11.69 3.14 -3.69
C PHE A 52 12.32 1.74 -3.54
N LEU A 53 12.96 1.49 -2.39
CA LEU A 53 13.54 0.18 -2.07
C LEU A 53 12.46 -0.90 -2.00
N SER A 54 11.29 -0.58 -1.43
CA SER A 54 10.15 -1.49 -1.40
C SER A 54 9.69 -1.84 -2.81
N HIS A 55 9.63 -0.89 -3.74
CA HIS A 55 9.32 -1.18 -5.15
C HIS A 55 10.36 -2.12 -5.79
N TRP A 56 11.64 -1.85 -5.55
CA TRP A 56 12.73 -2.66 -6.10
C TRP A 56 12.74 -4.10 -5.53
N PHE A 57 12.64 -4.25 -4.21
CA PHE A 57 12.59 -5.55 -3.57
C PHE A 57 11.35 -6.34 -3.96
N ARG A 58 10.19 -5.66 -4.15
CA ARG A 58 8.99 -6.30 -4.69
C ARG A 58 9.23 -6.86 -6.09
N ARG A 59 9.83 -6.08 -7.00
CA ARG A 59 10.18 -6.57 -8.35
C ARG A 59 11.12 -7.77 -8.31
N ARG A 60 12.14 -7.71 -7.45
CA ARG A 60 13.10 -8.81 -7.27
C ARG A 60 12.44 -10.07 -6.72
N ALA A 61 11.62 -9.95 -5.67
CA ALA A 61 10.91 -11.08 -5.07
C ALA A 61 9.98 -11.78 -6.08
N MET A 62 9.26 -11.00 -6.90
CA MET A 62 8.40 -11.57 -7.96
C MET A 62 9.21 -12.32 -9.01
N HIS A 63 10.37 -11.78 -9.42
CA HIS A 63 11.24 -12.41 -10.40
C HIS A 63 11.93 -13.67 -9.86
N ASP A 64 12.33 -13.68 -8.58
CA ASP A 64 12.92 -14.86 -7.93
C ASP A 64 11.89 -16.00 -7.77
N GLN A 65 10.60 -15.67 -7.59
CA GLN A 65 9.50 -16.64 -7.54
C GLN A 65 9.15 -17.19 -8.93
N GLN A 66 9.08 -16.32 -9.95
CA GLN A 66 8.92 -16.74 -11.35
C GLN A 66 9.97 -17.78 -11.78
N ARG A 67 11.20 -17.67 -11.29
CA ARG A 67 12.30 -18.62 -11.60
C ARG A 67 12.19 -19.97 -10.91
N ARG A 68 11.39 -20.11 -9.84
CA ARG A 68 11.28 -21.35 -9.06
C ARG A 68 10.23 -22.32 -9.61
N ASN A 69 9.59 -22.03 -10.75
CA ASN A 69 8.39 -22.71 -11.24
C ASN A 69 7.23 -22.73 -10.22
N GLU A 70 7.31 -21.96 -9.13
CA GLU A 70 6.17 -21.39 -8.42
C GLU A 70 5.71 -20.15 -9.19
N ALA A 71 5.56 -20.27 -10.51
CA ALA A 71 5.03 -19.18 -11.31
C ALA A 71 3.65 -18.80 -10.76
N MET A 72 3.22 -17.55 -10.92
CA MET A 72 1.81 -17.21 -10.83
C MET A 72 1.10 -17.96 -11.96
N GLU A 73 0.79 -19.25 -11.74
CA GLU A 73 0.29 -20.15 -12.78
C GLU A 73 -1.19 -19.94 -13.06
N ASP A 74 -1.93 -19.18 -12.27
CA ASP A 74 -3.37 -19.07 -12.47
C ASP A 74 -3.81 -17.67 -12.91
N GLU A 75 -4.69 -17.63 -13.91
CA GLU A 75 -5.60 -16.51 -14.19
C GLU A 75 -6.21 -15.94 -12.90
N ARG A 76 -6.40 -16.79 -11.88
CA ARG A 76 -6.80 -16.43 -10.52
C ARG A 76 -5.92 -15.37 -9.86
N ASP A 77 -4.61 -15.55 -9.80
CA ASP A 77 -3.71 -14.59 -9.14
C ASP A 77 -3.69 -13.26 -9.90
N SER A 78 -3.77 -13.31 -11.23
CA SER A 78 -3.92 -12.12 -12.06
C SER A 78 -5.24 -11.38 -11.80
N ALA A 79 -6.34 -12.13 -11.60
CA ALA A 79 -7.65 -11.60 -11.26
C ALA A 79 -7.64 -10.97 -9.86
N ILE A 80 -7.01 -11.60 -8.87
CA ILE A 80 -6.86 -11.04 -7.52
C ILE A 80 -6.01 -9.77 -7.54
N ALA A 81 -4.88 -9.77 -8.26
CA ALA A 81 -4.02 -8.61 -8.40
C ALA A 81 -4.74 -7.42 -9.07
N SER A 82 -5.54 -7.68 -10.11
CA SER A 82 -6.32 -6.64 -10.79
C SER A 82 -7.39 -6.00 -9.89
N ARG A 83 -7.99 -6.75 -8.94
CA ARG A 83 -8.88 -6.19 -7.91
C ARG A 83 -8.12 -5.20 -7.02
N GLY A 84 -6.90 -5.57 -6.61
CA GLY A 84 -6.01 -4.70 -5.84
C GLY A 84 -5.62 -3.42 -6.59
N ASP A 85 -5.23 -3.53 -7.86
CA ASP A 85 -4.88 -2.38 -8.70
C ASP A 85 -6.08 -1.45 -8.91
N ARG A 86 -7.28 -2.01 -9.16
CA ARG A 86 -8.50 -1.21 -9.25
C ARG A 86 -8.77 -0.44 -7.95
N ALA A 87 -8.65 -1.10 -6.80
CA ALA A 87 -8.83 -0.46 -5.50
C ALA A 87 -7.79 0.65 -5.27
N PHE A 88 -6.52 0.39 -5.57
CA PHE A 88 -5.45 1.38 -5.53
C PHE A 88 -5.79 2.61 -6.37
N ARG A 89 -6.15 2.43 -7.65
CA ARG A 89 -6.45 3.54 -8.58
C ARG A 89 -7.62 4.38 -8.09
N VAL A 90 -8.69 3.74 -7.63
CA VAL A 90 -9.88 4.43 -7.10
C VAL A 90 -9.51 5.23 -5.85
N THR A 91 -8.84 4.61 -4.87
CA THR A 91 -8.44 5.29 -3.63
C THR A 91 -7.45 6.42 -3.88
N ALA A 92 -6.47 6.23 -4.78
CA ALA A 92 -5.54 7.28 -5.17
C ALA A 92 -6.26 8.47 -5.82
N SER A 93 -7.21 8.19 -6.73
CA SER A 93 -8.02 9.22 -7.37
C SER A 93 -8.86 10.01 -6.36
N ILE A 94 -9.52 9.32 -5.42
CA ILE A 94 -10.25 9.94 -4.32
C ILE A 94 -9.32 10.81 -3.47
N GLY A 95 -8.11 10.33 -3.15
CA GLY A 95 -7.12 11.09 -2.40
C GLY A 95 -6.69 12.38 -3.10
N ILE A 96 -6.47 12.33 -4.41
CA ILE A 96 -6.13 13.52 -5.22
C ILE A 96 -7.29 14.51 -5.24
N VAL A 97 -8.52 14.03 -5.46
CA VAL A 97 -9.72 14.89 -5.45
C VAL A 97 -9.93 15.54 -4.08
N ALA A 98 -9.80 14.77 -3.00
CA ALA A 98 -9.91 15.28 -1.64
C ALA A 98 -8.85 16.36 -1.34
N LEU A 99 -7.62 16.16 -1.81
CA LEU A 99 -6.56 17.16 -1.66
C LEU A 99 -6.83 18.42 -2.50
N ALA A 100 -7.33 18.27 -3.72
CA ALA A 100 -7.70 19.40 -4.56
C ALA A 100 -8.81 20.23 -3.90
N LEU A 101 -9.82 19.58 -3.32
CA LEU A 101 -10.87 20.24 -2.54
C LEU A 101 -10.30 20.94 -1.29
N ALA A 102 -9.38 20.30 -0.56
CA ALA A 102 -8.72 20.90 0.60
C ALA A 102 -7.91 22.15 0.23
N LEU A 103 -7.28 22.18 -0.94
CA LEU A 103 -6.56 23.35 -1.45
C LEU A 103 -7.50 24.45 -1.97
N ALA A 104 -8.71 24.10 -2.42
CA ALA A 104 -9.71 25.07 -2.86
C ALA A 104 -10.38 25.82 -1.68
N ILE A 105 -10.42 25.22 -0.49
CA ILE A 105 -11.06 25.80 0.70
C ILE A 105 -10.02 26.59 1.52
N PRO A 106 -10.17 27.92 1.68
CA PRO A 106 -9.17 28.75 2.37
C PRO A 106 -8.81 28.28 3.79
N ALA A 107 -9.80 27.83 4.56
CA ALA A 107 -9.63 27.33 5.92
C ALA A 107 -8.74 26.08 6.01
N MET A 108 -8.71 25.25 4.97
CA MET A 108 -7.88 24.04 4.89
C MET A 108 -6.54 24.31 4.19
N ARG A 109 -6.54 25.20 3.20
CA ARG A 109 -5.36 25.59 2.42
C ARG A 109 -4.26 26.19 3.29
N GLY A 110 -4.61 27.14 4.17
CA GLY A 110 -3.64 27.84 5.02
C GLY A 110 -2.76 26.87 5.82
N PRO A 111 -3.36 25.97 6.64
CA PRO A 111 -2.61 24.96 7.37
C PRO A 111 -1.77 24.06 6.47
N LEU A 112 -2.25 23.64 5.29
CA LEU A 112 -1.50 22.76 4.40
C LEU A 112 -0.21 23.40 3.84
N LEU A 113 -0.22 24.72 3.63
CA LEU A 113 0.90 25.47 3.04
C LEU A 113 1.84 26.08 4.07
N GLU A 114 1.45 26.13 5.35
CA GLU A 114 2.24 26.69 6.44
C GLU A 114 3.58 25.98 6.65
N VAL A 115 3.61 24.65 6.46
CA VAL A 115 4.80 23.82 6.62
C VAL A 115 5.19 23.27 5.26
N ALA A 116 6.42 23.57 4.81
CA ALA A 116 6.90 23.28 3.47
C ALA A 116 6.72 21.82 3.03
N LEU A 117 6.83 20.86 3.95
CA LEU A 117 6.70 19.43 3.66
C LEU A 117 5.33 18.84 3.98
N ARG A 118 4.39 19.62 4.50
CA ARG A 118 3.05 19.13 4.87
C ARG A 118 2.25 18.74 3.63
N LEU A 119 2.19 19.61 2.62
CA LEU A 119 1.51 19.29 1.36
C LEU A 119 2.15 18.09 0.62
N PRO A 120 3.47 18.03 0.37
CA PRO A 120 4.12 16.83 -0.17
C PRO A 120 3.91 15.59 0.70
N GLY A 121 3.93 15.73 2.02
CA GLY A 121 3.68 14.64 2.96
C GLY A 121 2.25 14.10 2.89
N VAL A 122 1.26 14.97 2.72
CA VAL A 122 -0.16 14.56 2.57
C VAL A 122 -0.37 13.85 1.24
N LEU A 123 0.24 14.33 0.16
CA LEU A 123 0.27 13.62 -1.13
C LEU A 123 0.86 12.22 -0.99
N LEU A 124 2.00 12.12 -0.32
CA LEU A 124 2.69 10.86 -0.09
C LEU A 124 1.85 9.91 0.78
N LEU A 125 1.20 10.45 1.81
CA LEU A 125 0.30 9.71 2.70
C LEU A 125 -0.92 9.17 1.94
N ALA A 126 -1.50 9.94 1.02
CA ALA A 126 -2.60 9.48 0.16
C ALA A 126 -2.17 8.31 -0.74
N LEU A 127 -0.96 8.35 -1.29
CA LEU A 127 -0.39 7.24 -2.07
C LEU A 127 -0.11 6.00 -1.22
N ILE A 128 0.40 6.18 0.00
CA ILE A 128 0.62 5.07 0.95
C ILE A 128 -0.73 4.44 1.32
N ALA A 129 -1.73 5.24 1.63
CA ALA A 129 -3.08 4.76 1.95
C ALA A 129 -3.72 4.02 0.77
N ALA A 130 -3.57 4.52 -0.46
CA ALA A 130 -4.04 3.82 -1.64
C ALA A 130 -3.35 2.45 -1.84
N ASN A 131 -2.03 2.40 -1.65
CA ASN A 131 -1.28 1.13 -1.70
C ASN A 131 -1.76 0.16 -0.62
N LEU A 132 -1.98 0.66 0.59
CA LEU A 132 -2.49 -0.12 1.71
C LEU A 132 -3.84 -0.75 1.37
N VAL A 133 -4.79 0.04 0.86
CA VAL A 133 -6.10 -0.46 0.43
C VAL A 133 -5.96 -1.53 -0.65
N GLY A 134 -5.11 -1.31 -1.66
CA GLY A 134 -4.86 -2.31 -2.70
C GLY A 134 -4.40 -3.66 -2.13
N HIS A 135 -3.45 -3.65 -1.19
CA HIS A 135 -2.96 -4.87 -0.54
C HIS A 135 -3.98 -5.51 0.40
N VAL A 136 -4.79 -4.72 1.11
CA VAL A 136 -5.90 -5.23 1.94
C VAL A 136 -6.93 -5.95 1.07
N VAL A 137 -7.30 -5.38 -0.09
CA VAL A 137 -8.24 -6.01 -1.02
C VAL A 137 -7.70 -7.33 -1.55
N VAL A 138 -6.41 -7.38 -1.90
CA VAL A 138 -5.74 -8.62 -2.32
C VAL A 138 -5.76 -9.67 -1.20
N ALA A 139 -5.36 -9.30 0.01
CA ALA A 139 -5.36 -10.21 1.16
C ALA A 139 -6.78 -10.71 1.47
N HIS A 140 -7.78 -9.84 1.43
CA HIS A 140 -9.17 -10.22 1.66
C HIS A 140 -9.71 -11.15 0.57
N ALA A 141 -9.34 -10.94 -0.69
CA ALA A 141 -9.73 -11.83 -1.78
C ALA A 141 -9.16 -13.25 -1.58
N TYR A 142 -7.89 -13.38 -1.18
CA TYR A 142 -7.31 -14.68 -0.82
C TYR A 142 -8.04 -15.35 0.34
N VAL A 143 -8.39 -14.60 1.40
CA VAL A 143 -9.14 -15.14 2.54
C VAL A 143 -10.54 -15.58 2.14
N ARG A 144 -11.23 -14.82 1.28
CA ARG A 144 -12.59 -15.13 0.82
C ARG A 144 -12.62 -16.40 -0.02
N GLU A 145 -11.65 -16.59 -0.90
CA GLU A 145 -11.60 -17.76 -1.79
C GLU A 145 -11.14 -19.05 -1.08
N ARG A 146 -10.66 -18.94 0.17
CA ARG A 146 -10.38 -20.09 1.05
C ARG A 146 -11.60 -20.59 1.83
N ARG A 147 -12.65 -19.79 1.92
CA ARG A 147 -13.90 -20.12 2.65
C ARG A 147 -14.90 -20.78 1.72
#